data_AF-A0A1I3L6B6-F1
#
_entry.id   AF-A0A1I3L6B6-F1
#
_cell.length_a   1.000
_cell.length_b   1.000
_cell.length_c   1.000
_cell.angle_alpha   90.00
_cell.angle_beta   90.00
_cell.angle_gamma   90.00
#
_symmetry.space_group_name_H-M   'P 1'
#
loop_
_entity.id
_entity.type
_entity.pdbx_description
1 polymer ?
#
loop_
_entity_poly.entity_id
_entity_poly.type
_entity_poly.pdbx_seq_one_letter_code
_entity_poly.pdbx_strand_id
1 'polypeptide(L)'
;MIPFVFPSCRLIGLGSFLTLMSALLCPPAIAAGAVSVEPTVSGIQSSIQARGAKATVAVLMRNDRWWGIVTRIRDGETAWIELAPALSAGEGAAYDLANALSYALLRNAPAVLAALNADHGAALDLARVCNSRYPYPIKAFPREAEGYGEKRSAAVAAVDDPALSQVKSACLTALARGPSRGY
;
A
#
# COMPACT_ATOMS: atom_id res chain seq x y z
N MET A 1 18.09 8.86 -30.96
CA MET A 1 18.45 10.19 -31.50
C MET A 1 17.50 11.23 -30.93
N ILE A 2 17.88 11.86 -29.81
CA ILE A 2 17.33 13.14 -29.32
C ILE A 2 18.52 13.86 -28.65
N PRO A 3 18.84 15.13 -29.00
CA PRO A 3 20.11 15.76 -28.67
C PRO A 3 20.11 16.37 -27.26
N PHE A 4 21.17 16.14 -26.51
CA PHE A 4 21.45 16.87 -25.27
C PHE A 4 22.01 18.25 -25.61
N VAL A 5 21.27 19.28 -25.21
CA VAL A 5 21.68 20.69 -25.25
C VAL A 5 22.66 20.92 -24.09
N PHE A 6 23.91 21.24 -24.41
CA PHE A 6 24.91 21.71 -23.45
C PHE A 6 24.74 23.23 -23.23
N PRO A 7 24.69 23.72 -21.98
CA PRO A 7 24.85 25.14 -21.72
C PRO A 7 26.33 25.51 -21.84
N SER A 8 26.62 26.43 -22.77
CA SER A 8 27.93 27.01 -23.00
C SER A 8 28.37 27.85 -21.79
N CYS A 9 29.41 27.42 -21.09
CA CYS A 9 30.11 28.26 -20.12
C CYS A 9 31.16 29.09 -20.89
N ARG A 10 30.93 30.40 -21.00
CA ARG A 10 31.86 31.36 -21.61
C ARG A 10 33.12 31.49 -20.76
N LEU A 11 34.28 31.11 -21.32
CA LEU A 11 35.60 31.42 -20.78
C LEU A 11 35.86 32.93 -20.87
N ILE A 12 36.02 33.58 -19.71
CA ILE A 12 36.77 34.83 -19.59
C ILE A 12 38.24 34.42 -19.46
N GLY A 13 39.05 34.79 -20.44
CA GLY A 13 40.48 34.54 -20.43
C GLY A 13 41.21 35.50 -19.50
N LEU A 14 42.28 35.01 -18.87
CA LEU A 14 43.42 35.84 -18.48
C LEU A 14 44.63 34.96 -18.14
N GLY A 15 45.74 35.24 -18.81
CA GLY A 15 47.08 35.19 -18.24
C GLY A 15 47.75 33.82 -18.11
N SER A 16 48.62 33.52 -19.08
CA SER A 16 49.75 32.60 -18.96
C SER A 16 50.50 32.77 -17.63
N PHE A 17 50.72 31.70 -16.88
CA PHE A 17 51.94 31.53 -16.05
C PHE A 17 52.09 30.05 -15.63
N LEU A 18 53.24 29.48 -15.99
CA LEU A 18 53.99 28.37 -15.39
C LEU A 18 53.31 27.03 -14.98
N THR A 19 53.76 25.96 -15.65
CA THR A 19 54.13 24.62 -15.13
C THR A 19 53.38 24.04 -13.92
N LEU A 20 52.66 22.94 -14.12
CA LEU A 20 52.84 21.69 -13.34
C LEU A 20 52.03 20.53 -13.96
N MET A 21 52.70 19.41 -14.25
CA MET A 21 52.07 18.12 -14.56
C MET A 21 51.14 17.73 -13.40
N SER A 22 49.83 17.87 -13.60
CA SER A 22 48.84 17.30 -12.69
C SER A 22 48.43 15.94 -13.23
N ALA A 23 48.90 14.90 -12.55
CA ALA A 23 48.46 13.53 -12.77
C ALA A 23 46.93 13.46 -12.70
N LEU A 24 46.32 12.89 -13.75
CA LEU A 24 44.91 12.49 -13.73
C LEU A 24 44.72 11.40 -12.68
N LEU A 25 44.51 11.78 -11.42
CA LEU A 25 43.81 10.94 -10.46
C LEU A 25 42.33 11.06 -10.78
N CYS A 26 41.80 10.12 -11.57
CA CYS A 26 40.37 9.88 -11.67
C CYS A 26 39.91 9.36 -10.30
N PRO A 27 39.15 10.13 -9.51
CA PRO A 27 38.60 9.59 -8.27
C PRO A 27 37.63 8.47 -8.65
N PRO A 28 37.67 7.30 -7.99
CA PRO A 28 36.63 6.31 -8.19
C PRO A 28 35.30 6.96 -7.82
N ALA A 29 34.43 7.15 -8.82
CA ALA A 29 33.06 7.53 -8.59
C ALA A 29 32.41 6.41 -7.78
N ILE A 30 32.39 6.58 -6.45
CA ILE A 30 31.60 5.75 -5.56
C ILE A 30 30.16 6.05 -5.94
N ALA A 31 29.59 5.20 -6.80
CA ALA A 31 28.17 5.17 -7.04
C ALA A 31 27.53 4.82 -5.69
N ALA A 32 27.10 5.85 -4.96
CA ALA A 32 26.23 5.69 -3.83
C ALA A 32 24.94 5.06 -4.36
N GLY A 33 24.87 3.73 -4.30
CA GLY A 33 23.63 3.02 -4.57
C GLY A 33 22.58 3.62 -3.65
N ALA A 34 21.59 4.29 -4.23
CA ALA A 34 20.48 4.84 -3.48
C ALA A 34 19.82 3.68 -2.73
N VAL A 35 20.03 3.61 -1.42
CA VAL A 35 19.37 2.62 -0.58
C VAL A 35 17.89 2.94 -0.67
N SER A 36 17.14 2.08 -1.35
CA SER A 36 15.69 2.21 -1.44
C SER A 36 15.11 1.97 -0.05
N VAL A 37 14.89 3.03 0.71
CA VAL A 37 14.31 2.96 2.06
C VAL A 37 12.87 2.46 1.91
N GLU A 38 12.58 1.29 2.46
CA GLU A 38 11.22 0.73 2.55
C GLU A 38 10.28 1.68 3.29
N PRO A 39 9.04 1.90 2.81
CA PRO A 39 8.08 2.68 3.53
C PRO A 39 7.83 2.03 4.88
N THR A 40 7.89 2.83 5.95
CA THR A 40 7.49 2.43 7.29
C THR A 40 6.11 2.97 7.60
N VAL A 41 5.38 2.31 8.50
CA VAL A 41 4.07 2.78 8.98
C VAL A 41 4.17 4.21 9.52
N SER A 42 5.15 4.49 10.38
CA SER A 42 5.38 5.83 10.97
C SER A 42 5.75 6.89 9.94
N GLY A 43 6.53 6.53 8.92
CA GLY A 43 6.88 7.43 7.82
C GLY A 43 5.66 7.80 6.98
N ILE A 44 4.77 6.84 6.73
CA ILE A 44 3.53 7.09 5.99
C ILE A 44 2.55 7.90 6.84
N GLN A 45 2.39 7.59 8.14
CA GLN A 45 1.56 8.39 9.04
C GLN A 45 2.01 9.86 9.08
N SER A 46 3.31 10.10 9.25
CA SER A 46 3.89 11.45 9.18
C SER A 46 3.62 12.13 7.83
N SER A 47 3.71 11.37 6.73
CA SER A 47 3.39 11.87 5.39
C SER A 47 1.91 12.28 5.29
N ILE A 48 0.98 11.43 5.73
CA ILE A 48 -0.46 11.72 5.71
C ILE A 48 -0.76 12.98 6.53
N GLN A 49 -0.17 13.13 7.71
CA GLN A 49 -0.34 14.32 8.54
C GLN A 49 0.19 15.59 7.85
N ALA A 50 1.33 15.48 7.15
CA ALA A 50 1.97 16.64 6.53
C ALA A 50 1.32 17.07 5.19
N ARG A 51 0.84 16.14 4.36
CA ARG A 51 0.38 16.43 2.99
C ARG A 51 -1.00 15.87 2.64
N GLY A 52 -1.63 15.15 3.56
CA GLY A 52 -2.91 14.48 3.34
C GLY A 52 -2.76 13.13 2.62
N ALA A 53 -3.72 12.24 2.88
CA ALA A 53 -3.75 10.88 2.35
C ALA A 53 -3.66 10.83 0.82
N LYS A 54 -4.41 11.70 0.11
CA LYS A 54 -4.41 11.73 -1.36
C LYS A 54 -3.02 11.96 -1.95
N ALA A 55 -2.28 12.95 -1.45
CA ALA A 55 -0.94 13.24 -1.94
C ALA A 55 0.07 12.17 -1.51
N THR A 56 -0.07 11.60 -0.30
CA THR A 56 0.77 10.50 0.17
C THR A 56 0.61 9.25 -0.71
N VAL A 57 -0.62 8.81 -0.99
CA VAL A 57 -0.89 7.66 -1.88
C VAL A 57 -0.35 7.92 -3.28
N ALA A 58 -0.57 9.11 -3.83
CA ALA A 58 -0.06 9.45 -5.16
C ALA A 58 1.49 9.38 -5.24
N VAL A 59 2.21 9.77 -4.18
CA VAL A 59 3.66 9.61 -4.09
C VAL A 59 4.04 8.12 -4.00
N LEU A 60 3.34 7.33 -3.19
CA LEU A 60 3.62 5.90 -3.04
C LEU A 60 3.42 5.14 -4.36
N MET A 61 2.36 5.47 -5.12
CA MET A 61 2.09 4.89 -6.43
C MET A 61 3.15 5.29 -7.46
N ARG A 62 3.51 6.58 -7.54
CA ARG A 62 4.55 7.06 -8.50
C ARG A 62 5.94 6.47 -8.26
N ASN A 63 6.23 6.03 -7.05
CA ASN A 63 7.52 5.43 -6.68
C ASN A 63 7.45 3.90 -6.57
N ASP A 64 6.40 3.26 -7.10
CA ASP A 64 6.20 1.80 -7.07
C ASP A 64 6.23 1.18 -5.67
N ARG A 65 5.90 1.95 -4.63
CA ARG A 65 5.89 1.50 -3.22
C ARG A 65 4.50 1.10 -2.73
N TRP A 66 3.46 1.47 -3.45
CA TRP A 66 2.07 1.18 -3.10
C TRP A 66 1.79 -0.32 -2.93
N TRP A 67 2.25 -1.14 -3.87
CA TRP A 67 2.00 -2.59 -3.83
C TRP A 67 2.70 -3.32 -2.69
N GLY A 68 3.83 -2.78 -2.20
CA GLY A 68 4.46 -3.28 -0.98
C GLY A 68 3.55 -3.13 0.23
N ILE A 69 2.87 -1.99 0.36
CA ILE A 69 1.92 -1.71 1.44
C ILE A 69 0.69 -2.63 1.32
N VAL A 70 0.10 -2.72 0.14
CA VAL A 70 -1.06 -3.59 -0.14
C VAL A 70 -0.74 -5.05 0.20
N THR A 71 0.47 -5.50 -0.10
CA THR A 71 0.94 -6.87 0.23
C THR A 71 1.00 -7.09 1.74
N ARG A 72 1.59 -6.17 2.51
CA ARG A 72 1.66 -6.30 3.97
C ARG A 72 0.28 -6.32 4.63
N ILE A 73 -0.67 -5.54 4.13
CA ILE A 73 -2.08 -5.59 4.56
C ILE A 73 -2.67 -6.96 4.26
N ARG A 74 -2.54 -7.43 3.01
CA ARG A 74 -3.05 -8.74 2.57
C ARG A 74 -2.50 -9.89 3.40
N ASP A 75 -1.24 -9.81 3.79
CA ASP A 75 -0.53 -10.83 4.55
C ASP A 75 -0.90 -10.81 6.05
N GLY A 76 -1.70 -9.82 6.49
CA GLY A 76 -2.31 -9.79 7.83
C GLY A 76 -1.54 -8.97 8.86
N GLU A 77 -0.58 -8.14 8.45
CA GLU A 77 0.24 -7.36 9.37
C GLU A 77 -0.58 -6.25 10.06
N THR A 78 -0.78 -6.37 11.39
CA THR A 78 -1.68 -5.51 12.17
C THR A 78 -1.44 -4.02 11.96
N ALA A 79 -0.19 -3.55 12.08
CA ALA A 79 0.13 -2.12 11.95
C ALA A 79 -0.18 -1.54 10.55
N TRP A 80 -0.14 -2.39 9.52
CA TRP A 80 -0.50 -2.01 8.15
C TRP A 80 -2.02 -2.02 7.94
N ILE A 81 -2.72 -2.97 8.55
CA ILE A 81 -4.18 -3.02 8.57
C ILE A 81 -4.75 -1.76 9.26
N GLU A 82 -4.20 -1.38 10.42
CA GLU A 82 -4.61 -0.19 11.17
C GLU A 82 -4.38 1.11 10.38
N LEU A 83 -3.40 1.13 9.47
CA LEU A 83 -3.12 2.27 8.61
C LEU A 83 -4.08 2.37 7.40
N ALA A 84 -4.72 1.26 7.01
CA ALA A 84 -5.54 1.19 5.80
C ALA A 84 -6.66 2.25 5.75
N PRO A 85 -7.41 2.54 6.84
CA PRO A 85 -8.44 3.57 6.80
C PRO A 85 -7.90 4.95 6.48
N ALA A 86 -6.74 5.33 7.01
CA ALA A 86 -6.12 6.62 6.72
C ALA A 86 -5.67 6.73 5.25
N LEU A 87 -5.30 5.62 4.61
CA LEU A 87 -4.89 5.58 3.21
C LEU A 87 -6.07 5.56 2.23
N SER A 88 -7.27 5.15 2.68
CA SER A 88 -8.45 4.94 1.83
C SER A 88 -8.96 6.19 1.12
N ALA A 89 -8.66 7.38 1.64
CA ALA A 89 -8.96 8.66 1.01
C ALA A 89 -8.05 8.99 -0.20
N GLY A 90 -7.05 8.13 -0.48
CA GLY A 90 -6.26 8.20 -1.70
C GLY A 90 -7.05 7.80 -2.95
N GLU A 91 -6.76 8.47 -4.06
CA GLU A 91 -7.37 8.13 -5.34
C GLU A 91 -6.97 6.70 -5.77
N GLY A 92 -7.96 5.86 -6.10
CA GLY A 92 -7.76 4.44 -6.42
C GLY A 92 -7.49 3.51 -5.22
N ALA A 93 -7.07 4.05 -4.07
CA ALA A 93 -6.63 3.26 -2.91
C ALA A 93 -7.75 2.39 -2.31
N ALA A 94 -8.97 2.92 -2.22
CA ALA A 94 -10.09 2.24 -1.57
C ALA A 94 -10.36 0.83 -2.13
N TYR A 95 -10.23 0.64 -3.44
CA TYR A 95 -10.46 -0.67 -4.06
C TYR A 95 -9.34 -1.67 -3.72
N ASP A 96 -8.08 -1.26 -3.86
CA ASP A 96 -6.91 -2.11 -3.56
C ASP A 96 -6.88 -2.51 -2.09
N LEU A 97 -7.15 -1.55 -1.19
CA LEU A 97 -7.19 -1.76 0.25
C LEU A 97 -8.34 -2.69 0.64
N ALA A 98 -9.53 -2.51 0.07
CA ALA A 98 -10.66 -3.38 0.38
C ALA A 98 -10.41 -4.83 -0.07
N ASN A 99 -9.75 -5.01 -1.23
CA ASN A 99 -9.31 -6.33 -1.66
C ASN A 99 -8.27 -6.91 -0.69
N ALA A 100 -7.21 -6.18 -0.35
CA ALA A 100 -6.20 -6.64 0.59
C ALA A 100 -6.79 -7.04 1.95
N LEU A 101 -7.68 -6.20 2.51
CA LEU A 101 -8.37 -6.47 3.77
C LEU A 101 -9.27 -7.71 3.69
N SER A 102 -9.91 -7.95 2.54
CA SER A 102 -10.71 -9.16 2.32
C SER A 102 -9.87 -10.44 2.48
N TYR A 103 -8.64 -10.45 1.96
CA TYR A 103 -7.71 -11.56 2.19
C TYR A 103 -7.20 -11.63 3.62
N ALA A 104 -6.92 -10.46 4.21
CA ALA A 104 -6.41 -10.37 5.57
C ALA A 104 -7.39 -10.98 6.60
N LEU A 105 -8.69 -11.08 6.30
CA LEU A 105 -9.65 -11.80 7.16
C LEU A 105 -9.25 -13.25 7.44
N LEU A 106 -8.57 -13.94 6.51
CA LEU A 106 -8.08 -15.30 6.73
C LEU A 106 -6.85 -15.37 7.62
N ARG A 107 -6.16 -14.24 7.82
CA ARG A 107 -4.88 -14.16 8.53
C ARG A 107 -5.00 -13.47 9.88
N ASN A 108 -5.84 -12.44 9.96
CA ASN A 108 -5.99 -11.56 11.11
C ASN A 108 -7.38 -10.89 11.12
N ALA A 109 -8.44 -11.70 11.26
CA ALA A 109 -9.81 -11.18 11.33
C ALA A 109 -10.03 -10.12 12.42
N PRO A 110 -9.47 -10.22 13.65
CA PRO A 110 -9.65 -9.19 14.67
C PRO A 110 -9.17 -7.81 14.22
N ALA A 111 -7.96 -7.70 13.65
CA ALA A 111 -7.41 -6.42 13.19
C ALA A 111 -8.24 -5.83 12.04
N VAL A 112 -8.69 -6.67 11.10
CA VAL A 112 -9.54 -6.21 9.99
C VAL A 112 -10.89 -5.69 10.51
N LEU A 113 -11.53 -6.43 11.42
CA LEU A 113 -12.80 -5.99 12.02
C LEU A 113 -12.61 -4.70 12.82
N ALA A 114 -11.51 -4.54 13.56
CA ALA A 114 -11.21 -3.30 14.26
C ALA A 114 -11.05 -2.12 13.30
N ALA A 115 -10.34 -2.31 12.18
CA ALA A 115 -10.17 -1.30 11.14
C ALA A 115 -11.49 -0.94 10.41
N LEU A 116 -12.50 -1.82 10.46
CA LEU A 116 -13.85 -1.57 9.91
C LEU A 116 -14.84 -1.04 10.96
N ASN A 117 -14.55 -1.21 12.25
CA ASN A 117 -15.42 -0.79 13.35
C ASN A 117 -15.38 0.72 13.58
N ALA A 118 -14.26 1.36 13.24
CA ALA A 118 -14.12 2.79 13.35
C ALA A 118 -14.85 3.49 12.20
N ASP A 119 -15.49 4.62 12.53
CA ASP A 119 -16.33 5.40 11.63
C ASP A 119 -15.44 6.16 10.61
N HIS A 120 -14.88 5.42 9.66
CA HIS A 120 -13.95 5.92 8.65
C HIS A 120 -14.64 6.42 7.37
N GLY A 121 -15.97 6.53 7.40
CA GLY A 121 -16.79 6.88 6.24
C GLY A 121 -16.83 5.81 5.15
N ALA A 122 -17.41 6.15 4.00
CA ALA A 122 -17.65 5.22 2.88
C ALA A 122 -16.39 4.65 2.19
N ALA A 123 -15.18 5.04 2.62
CA ALA A 123 -13.93 4.75 1.91
C ALA A 123 -13.46 3.29 2.08
N LEU A 124 -13.77 2.65 3.20
CA LEU A 124 -13.62 1.20 3.41
C LEU A 124 -14.98 0.60 3.73
N ASP A 125 -15.87 0.59 2.74
CA ASP A 125 -17.19 -0.04 2.85
C ASP A 125 -17.08 -1.49 3.34
N LEU A 126 -17.71 -1.77 4.49
CA LEU A 126 -17.78 -3.09 5.11
C LEU A 126 -18.29 -4.13 4.12
N ALA A 127 -19.29 -3.79 3.31
CA ALA A 127 -19.81 -4.71 2.32
C ALA A 127 -18.76 -5.02 1.25
N ARG A 128 -17.92 -4.06 0.85
CA ARG A 128 -16.83 -4.33 -0.10
C ARG A 128 -15.77 -5.26 0.47
N VAL A 129 -15.38 -5.08 1.74
CA VAL A 129 -14.40 -5.98 2.37
C VAL A 129 -15.03 -7.35 2.61
N CYS A 130 -16.17 -7.42 3.28
CA CYS A 130 -16.81 -8.67 3.69
C CYS A 130 -17.51 -9.43 2.55
N ASN A 131 -17.87 -8.77 1.44
CA ASN A 131 -18.49 -9.39 0.26
C ASN A 131 -17.57 -9.45 -0.97
N SER A 132 -16.26 -9.19 -0.83
CA SER A 132 -15.35 -9.25 -2.00
C SER A 132 -15.35 -10.64 -2.63
N ARG A 133 -15.52 -10.67 -3.96
CA ARG A 133 -15.51 -11.87 -4.79
C ARG A 133 -14.07 -12.35 -4.97
N TYR A 134 -13.74 -13.43 -4.25
CA TYR A 134 -12.59 -14.31 -4.48
C TYR A 134 -11.21 -13.64 -4.49
N PRO A 135 -10.15 -14.46 -4.47
CA PRO A 135 -8.84 -13.99 -4.84
C PRO A 135 -8.78 -13.54 -6.30
N TYR A 136 -8.71 -12.24 -6.63
CA TYR A 136 -8.34 -11.84 -7.99
C TYR A 136 -6.81 -11.76 -8.13
N PRO A 137 -6.22 -12.35 -9.19
CA PRO A 137 -6.85 -13.20 -10.20
C PRO A 137 -6.97 -14.68 -9.75
N ILE A 138 -8.19 -15.24 -9.82
CA ILE A 138 -8.54 -16.62 -9.39
C ILE A 138 -7.69 -17.66 -10.12
N LYS A 139 -7.38 -17.39 -11.40
CA LYS A 139 -6.57 -18.28 -12.25
C LYS A 139 -5.14 -18.44 -11.75
N ALA A 140 -4.60 -17.47 -11.02
CA ALA A 140 -3.26 -17.57 -10.45
C ALA A 140 -3.24 -18.35 -9.12
N PHE A 141 -4.39 -18.46 -8.43
CA PHE A 141 -4.46 -19.01 -7.07
C PHE A 141 -5.66 -19.97 -6.86
N PRO A 142 -5.77 -21.07 -7.63
CA PRO A 142 -6.94 -21.95 -7.58
C PRO A 142 -7.15 -22.62 -6.20
N ARG A 143 -6.08 -22.94 -5.47
CA ARG A 143 -6.17 -23.53 -4.12
C ARG A 143 -6.68 -22.55 -3.07
N GLU A 144 -6.42 -21.26 -3.27
CA GLU A 144 -6.85 -20.20 -2.34
C GLU A 144 -8.32 -19.85 -2.58
N ALA A 145 -8.83 -20.09 -3.79
CA ALA A 145 -10.23 -19.87 -4.14
C ALA A 145 -11.18 -20.94 -3.57
N GLU A 146 -10.71 -22.18 -3.39
CA GLU A 146 -11.52 -23.27 -2.84
C GLU A 146 -11.94 -22.99 -1.39
N GLY A 147 -13.25 -22.97 -1.13
CA GLY A 147 -13.81 -22.69 0.19
C GLY A 147 -13.47 -21.30 0.73
N TYR A 148 -13.04 -20.35 -0.12
CA TYR A 148 -12.57 -19.03 0.32
C TYR A 148 -13.61 -18.30 1.20
N GLY A 149 -14.88 -18.28 0.78
CA GLY A 149 -15.97 -17.66 1.53
C GLY A 149 -16.26 -18.33 2.87
N GLU A 150 -16.23 -19.67 2.90
CA GLU A 150 -16.45 -20.47 4.12
C GLU A 150 -15.33 -20.25 5.13
N LYS A 151 -14.07 -20.30 4.68
CA LYS A 151 -12.89 -20.04 5.51
C LYS A 151 -12.91 -18.64 6.11
N ARG A 152 -13.33 -17.63 5.35
CA ARG A 152 -13.49 -16.26 5.85
C ARG A 152 -14.62 -16.15 6.87
N SER A 153 -15.75 -16.80 6.60
CA SER A 153 -16.88 -16.84 7.54
C SER A 153 -16.47 -17.50 8.85
N ALA A 154 -15.73 -18.60 8.80
CA ALA A 154 -15.18 -19.25 9.98
C ALA A 154 -14.18 -18.36 10.74
N ALA A 155 -13.26 -17.68 10.03
CA ALA A 155 -12.30 -16.78 10.64
C ALA A 155 -12.96 -15.59 11.35
N VAL A 156 -13.97 -14.98 10.74
CA VAL A 156 -14.76 -13.89 11.35
C VAL A 156 -15.59 -14.42 12.52
N ALA A 157 -16.20 -15.60 12.39
CA ALA A 157 -17.00 -16.21 13.45
C ALA A 157 -16.18 -16.53 14.70
N ALA A 158 -14.89 -16.83 14.55
CA ALA A 158 -13.96 -17.12 15.66
C ALA A 158 -13.45 -15.89 16.42
N VAL A 159 -13.82 -14.65 16.03
CA VAL A 159 -13.41 -13.45 16.76
C VAL A 159 -14.29 -13.26 17.99
N ASP A 160 -13.70 -13.35 19.19
CA ASP A 160 -14.44 -13.34 20.47
C ASP A 160 -14.41 -12.01 21.22
N ASP A 161 -13.88 -10.94 20.61
CA ASP A 161 -13.84 -9.61 21.21
C ASP A 161 -15.25 -8.96 21.27
N PRO A 162 -15.80 -8.68 22.47
CA PRO A 162 -17.11 -8.05 22.61
C PRO A 162 -17.21 -6.68 21.94
N ALA A 163 -16.12 -5.91 21.89
CA ALA A 163 -16.08 -4.59 21.25
C ALA A 163 -16.26 -4.66 19.72
N LEU A 164 -16.01 -5.83 19.13
CA LEU A 164 -16.15 -6.10 17.71
C LEU A 164 -17.47 -6.82 17.36
N SER A 165 -18.34 -7.08 18.33
CA SER A 165 -19.57 -7.88 18.14
C SER A 165 -20.49 -7.33 17.05
N GLN A 166 -20.68 -6.01 16.98
CA GLN A 166 -21.52 -5.37 15.98
C GLN A 166 -20.95 -5.51 14.56
N VAL A 167 -19.68 -5.13 14.36
CA VAL A 167 -19.00 -5.23 13.06
C VAL A 167 -18.85 -6.68 12.62
N LYS A 168 -18.61 -7.62 13.55
CA LYS A 168 -18.59 -9.07 13.30
C LYS A 168 -19.91 -9.54 12.71
N SER A 169 -21.03 -9.21 13.37
CA SER A 169 -22.37 -9.60 12.92
C SER A 169 -22.71 -9.04 11.54
N ALA A 170 -22.38 -7.77 11.29
CA ALA A 170 -22.53 -7.13 9.99
C ALA A 170 -21.68 -7.82 8.91
N CYS A 171 -20.42 -8.15 9.22
CA CYS A 171 -19.52 -8.82 8.28
C CYS A 171 -19.99 -10.25 7.96
N LEU A 172 -20.45 -11.02 8.95
CA LEU A 172 -21.04 -12.36 8.75
C LEU A 172 -22.31 -12.29 7.90
N THR A 173 -23.15 -11.27 8.11
CA THR A 173 -24.33 -11.03 7.27
C THR A 173 -23.95 -10.75 5.82
N ALA A 174 -22.91 -9.93 5.60
CA ALA A 174 -22.40 -9.63 4.26
C ALA A 174 -21.81 -10.87 3.57
N LEU A 175 -21.03 -11.69 4.30
CA LEU A 175 -20.47 -12.95 3.82
C LEU A 175 -21.56 -13.97 3.46
N ALA A 176 -22.61 -14.10 4.28
CA ALA A 176 -23.69 -15.06 4.10
C ALA A 176 -24.59 -14.74 2.91
N ARG A 177 -24.75 -13.46 2.54
CA ARG A 177 -25.47 -13.07 1.31
C ARG A 177 -24.81 -13.61 0.06
N GLY A 178 -23.53 -13.99 0.15
CA GLY A 178 -22.71 -14.25 -1.00
C GLY A 178 -22.63 -13.01 -1.88
N PRO A 179 -21.97 -13.13 -3.03
CA PRO A 179 -21.71 -11.96 -3.83
C PRO A 179 -23.00 -11.41 -4.44
N SER A 180 -23.23 -10.11 -4.28
CA SER A 180 -24.33 -9.42 -4.96
C SER A 180 -24.25 -9.68 -6.47
N ARG A 181 -25.37 -10.12 -7.06
CA ARG A 181 -25.53 -10.24 -8.52
C ARG A 181 -25.58 -8.82 -9.09
N GLY A 182 -24.44 -8.27 -9.47
CA GLY A 182 -24.39 -6.96 -10.10
C GLY A 182 -22.99 -6.42 -10.07
N TYR A 183 -22.22 -6.79 -11.10
CA TYR A 183 -21.48 -5.91 -12.01
C TYR A 183 -21.09 -6.76 -13.22
#